data_AF-A0A6A6A9Q1-F1
#
_entry.id   AF-A0A6A6A9Q1-F1
#
_cell.length_a   1.000
_cell.length_b   1.000
_cell.length_c   1.000
_cell.angle_alpha   90.00
_cell.angle_beta   90.00
_cell.angle_gamma   90.00
#
_symmetry.space_group_name_H-M   'P 1'
#
loop_
_entity.id
_entity.type
_entity.pdbx_description
1 polymer ?
#
loop_
_entity_poly.entity_id
_entity_poly.type
_entity_poly.pdbx_seq_one_letter_code
_entity_poly.pdbx_strand_id
1 'polypeptide(L)'
;MTFMLNYTNPVLESVSDAFAISEAHAEPSVKYSASIDQRAGFLQDEFMADLFSGIFSDVDEDRQMECIGRTQSVIMMPSAPVVEQRAAALVALLRAQHNSTPVASSFPADNFPMDLAKAVFLGNNLVEYVSAFFHFFHPHTPFIHQPSFDVSKVSLHLLLAVVLVGSIFCTPQDDALSARYFFGLAEEYVFERLREVIVHGKSSIEGDTIDIVQAAVLVHALQVNSNHGGVRLRVRVNRFPEIVAAMRRLSLFSAVRTKSSDGRTWEQLIFDEVRISRLAHRVFTTDCMNTLFFKSSPQITVAEMCGDLPSTDAMFEAANSTEYERLVATPADLETQSGSLKDLVSLFLGENWPRPDSLDLIVVETEHLMSLIFVLHSIIFVSRTGLLLPSTRQVLERATSRWKELWQVIDSRNDSEWPLVGFAKYALELWWLAQKILEVAQSGCVRSLYMTSTPTDSLKELHEFIREHQTPS
;
A
#
# COMPACT_ATOMS: atom_id res chain seq x y z
N MET A 1 6.31 21.82 4.69
CA MET A 1 5.91 20.45 4.29
C MET A 1 5.02 20.60 3.08
N THR A 2 5.44 20.08 1.95
CA THR A 2 4.71 20.28 0.68
C THR A 2 3.90 19.04 0.36
N PHE A 3 4.48 17.85 0.53
CA PHE A 3 3.84 16.59 0.21
C PHE A 3 2.63 16.31 1.11
N MET A 4 2.77 16.41 2.43
CA MET A 4 1.65 16.15 3.35
C MET A 4 0.50 17.15 3.21
N LEU A 5 0.76 18.39 2.78
CA LEU A 5 -0.30 19.36 2.48
C LEU A 5 -1.07 18.98 1.21
N ASN A 6 -0.37 18.55 0.17
CA ASN A 6 -0.99 18.06 -1.06
C ASN A 6 -1.78 16.77 -0.79
N TYR A 7 -1.19 15.82 -0.06
CA TYR A 7 -1.80 14.53 0.28
C TYR A 7 -3.11 14.70 1.05
N THR A 8 -3.16 15.68 1.95
CA THR A 8 -4.33 15.92 2.79
C THR A 8 -5.33 16.91 2.18
N ASN A 9 -5.04 17.44 0.99
CA ASN A 9 -5.87 18.45 0.36
C ASN A 9 -7.28 17.91 0.05
N PRO A 10 -8.34 18.43 0.69
CA PRO A 10 -9.70 17.93 0.50
C PRO A 10 -10.32 18.35 -0.84
N VAL A 11 -9.65 19.21 -1.62
CA VAL A 11 -10.11 19.65 -2.95
C VAL A 11 -9.80 18.62 -4.02
N LEU A 12 -8.77 17.78 -3.81
CA LEU A 12 -8.44 16.73 -4.77
C LEU A 12 -9.51 15.65 -4.73
N GLU A 13 -9.81 15.04 -5.88
CA GLU A 13 -10.77 13.93 -5.95
C GLU A 13 -10.17 12.62 -5.43
N SER A 14 -8.86 12.44 -5.62
CA SER A 14 -8.14 11.27 -5.14
C SER A 14 -6.81 11.60 -4.46
N VAL A 15 -6.29 10.65 -3.70
CA VAL A 15 -5.00 10.76 -3.02
C VAL A 15 -3.84 10.54 -4.00
N SER A 16 -4.03 9.72 -5.04
CA SER A 16 -3.05 9.52 -6.12
C SER A 16 -2.68 10.82 -6.84
N ASP A 17 -3.63 11.75 -6.97
CA ASP A 17 -3.38 13.07 -7.56
C ASP A 17 -2.34 13.85 -6.76
N ALA A 18 -2.33 13.70 -5.44
CA ALA A 18 -1.36 14.36 -4.58
C ALA A 18 0.06 13.82 -4.73
N PHE A 19 0.21 12.52 -5.01
CA PHE A 19 1.52 11.94 -5.34
C PHE A 19 2.04 12.49 -6.67
N ALA A 20 1.14 12.71 -7.64
CA ALA A 20 1.50 13.28 -8.95
C ALA A 20 1.99 14.71 -8.83
N ILE A 21 1.23 15.55 -8.12
CA ILE A 21 1.55 16.96 -7.90
C ILE A 21 2.86 17.13 -7.11
N SER A 22 3.22 16.15 -6.28
CA SER A 22 4.39 16.24 -5.39
C SER A 22 5.62 15.50 -5.91
N GLU A 23 5.62 15.02 -7.16
CA GLU A 23 6.72 14.20 -7.72
C GLU A 23 7.12 13.05 -6.78
N ALA A 24 6.13 12.43 -6.13
CA ALA A 24 6.34 11.38 -5.16
C ALA A 24 6.21 9.97 -5.78
N HIS A 25 6.06 9.88 -7.10
CA HIS A 25 5.97 8.63 -7.85
C HIS A 25 7.34 8.06 -8.18
N ALA A 26 7.39 6.78 -8.53
CA ALA A 26 8.57 6.19 -9.17
C ALA A 26 8.78 6.82 -10.56
N GLU A 27 10.00 7.26 -10.87
CA GLU A 27 10.33 7.84 -12.18
C GLU A 27 10.33 6.76 -13.29
N PRO A 28 9.78 7.05 -14.49
CA PRO A 28 9.76 6.10 -15.59
C PRO A 28 11.15 5.85 -16.15
N SER A 29 11.51 4.58 -16.34
CA SER A 29 12.68 4.22 -17.15
C SER A 29 12.39 4.50 -18.64
N VAL A 30 13.34 5.11 -19.34
CA VAL A 30 13.27 5.63 -20.74
C VAL A 30 12.71 4.65 -21.79
N LYS A 31 12.57 3.35 -21.49
CA LYS A 31 12.14 2.33 -22.46
C LYS A 31 10.62 2.31 -22.75
N TYR A 32 9.78 2.99 -21.98
CA TYR A 32 8.32 2.92 -22.16
C TYR A 32 7.73 3.97 -23.12
N SER A 33 8.54 4.92 -23.63
CA SER A 33 8.05 6.00 -24.50
C SER A 33 7.83 5.60 -25.98
N ALA A 34 8.10 4.34 -26.35
CA ALA A 34 8.20 3.98 -27.76
C ALA A 34 6.95 3.33 -28.41
N SER A 35 5.79 3.23 -27.74
CA SER A 35 4.68 2.42 -28.30
C SER A 35 3.25 2.93 -28.17
N ILE A 36 2.99 4.22 -27.95
CA ILE A 36 1.60 4.73 -27.93
C ILE A 36 1.42 5.73 -29.07
N ASP A 37 1.16 5.20 -30.25
CA ASP A 37 0.72 5.97 -31.41
C ASP A 37 -0.80 5.76 -31.59
N GLN A 38 -1.53 6.85 -31.38
CA GLN A 38 -2.91 7.20 -31.81
C GLN A 38 -3.96 6.09 -31.94
N ARG A 39 -4.99 6.15 -31.08
CA ARG A 39 -6.39 5.87 -31.46
C ARG A 39 -7.38 6.66 -30.59
N ALA A 40 -7.85 7.78 -31.13
CA ALA A 40 -8.99 8.53 -30.61
C ALA A 40 -10.30 7.96 -31.18
N GLY A 41 -11.32 7.77 -30.34
CA GLY A 41 -12.63 7.26 -30.76
C GLY A 41 -13.69 7.30 -29.66
N PHE A 42 -14.16 8.53 -29.37
CA PHE A 42 -15.39 8.96 -28.69
C PHE A 42 -16.44 7.92 -28.24
N LEU A 43 -16.85 8.00 -26.96
CA LEU A 43 -18.25 7.98 -26.51
C LEU A 43 -18.43 8.91 -25.29
N GLN A 44 -18.99 10.10 -25.53
CA GLN A 44 -19.28 11.10 -24.49
C GLN A 44 -20.74 10.95 -24.06
N ASP A 45 -20.97 10.40 -22.86
CA ASP A 45 -22.30 10.23 -22.28
C ASP A 45 -22.45 11.05 -20.98
N GLU A 46 -23.66 11.53 -20.70
CA GLU A 46 -24.03 12.59 -19.73
C GLU A 46 -23.67 12.29 -18.25
N PHE A 47 -23.09 11.12 -17.95
CA PHE A 47 -22.62 10.71 -16.62
C PHE A 47 -21.23 11.27 -16.25
N MET A 48 -20.49 11.80 -17.23
CA MET A 48 -19.11 12.29 -17.08
C MET A 48 -19.00 13.69 -16.46
N ALA A 49 -20.10 14.46 -16.38
CA ALA A 49 -20.05 15.88 -16.01
C ALA A 49 -19.77 16.14 -14.52
N ASP A 50 -20.04 15.18 -13.64
CA ASP A 50 -19.91 15.35 -12.19
C ASP A 50 -18.56 14.86 -11.61
N LEU A 51 -17.64 14.38 -12.46
CA LEU A 51 -16.42 13.67 -12.04
C LEU A 51 -15.10 14.31 -12.50
N PHE A 52 -15.11 15.48 -13.17
CA PHE A 52 -13.92 15.99 -13.88
C PHE A 52 -13.75 17.52 -13.96
N SER A 53 -14.01 18.28 -12.89
CA SER A 53 -14.10 19.76 -13.03
C SER A 53 -12.83 20.60 -12.84
N GLY A 54 -11.58 20.09 -12.78
CA GLY A 54 -10.49 21.06 -12.67
C GLY A 54 -9.01 20.71 -12.63
N ILE A 55 -8.48 19.69 -13.31
CA ILE A 55 -7.08 19.30 -13.03
C ILE A 55 -6.12 19.20 -14.23
N PHE A 56 -6.54 19.43 -15.49
CA PHE A 56 -5.58 19.26 -16.60
C PHE A 56 -5.63 20.41 -17.61
N SER A 57 -4.92 21.49 -17.31
CA SER A 57 -4.57 22.50 -18.32
C SER A 57 -3.09 22.64 -18.62
N ASP A 58 -2.15 22.04 -17.88
CA ASP A 58 -0.72 22.20 -18.21
C ASP A 58 0.08 20.93 -17.89
N VAL A 59 0.35 20.14 -18.93
CA VAL A 59 1.49 19.21 -18.96
C VAL A 59 2.36 19.67 -20.13
N ASP A 60 3.46 20.33 -19.81
CA ASP A 60 4.44 20.84 -20.76
C ASP A 60 5.25 19.67 -21.34
N GLU A 61 5.31 19.59 -22.67
CA GLU A 61 6.07 18.61 -23.44
C GLU A 61 7.58 18.94 -23.39
N ASP A 62 8.41 17.92 -23.64
CA ASP A 62 9.87 17.98 -23.85
C ASP A 62 10.80 18.05 -22.63
N ARG A 63 11.19 16.86 -22.11
CA ARG A 63 12.60 16.58 -21.76
C ARG A 63 12.98 15.13 -22.04
N GLN A 64 13.70 14.91 -23.14
CA GLN A 64 14.43 13.66 -23.41
C GLN A 64 15.75 13.66 -22.59
N MET A 65 15.98 12.60 -21.82
CA MET A 65 17.30 12.30 -21.24
C MET A 65 17.54 10.80 -21.34
N GLU A 66 18.58 10.39 -22.07
CA GLU A 66 19.06 9.01 -22.16
C GLU A 66 19.84 8.64 -20.90
N CYS A 67 19.58 7.47 -20.28
CA CYS A 67 20.57 6.71 -19.51
C CYS A 67 20.10 5.30 -19.10
N ILE A 68 21.04 4.49 -18.64
CA ILE A 68 21.21 3.05 -18.89
C ILE A 68 20.74 2.15 -17.72
N GLY A 69 19.80 1.26 -18.05
CA GLY A 69 19.38 -0.03 -17.47
C GLY A 69 19.76 -0.50 -16.05
N ARG A 70 18.74 -0.65 -15.19
CA ARG A 70 18.58 -1.82 -14.30
C ARG A 70 17.73 -2.87 -15.04
N THR A 71 18.08 -4.15 -14.94
CA THR A 71 17.25 -5.24 -15.48
C THR A 71 16.02 -5.38 -14.58
N GLN A 72 14.95 -4.63 -14.86
CA GLN A 72 13.64 -4.92 -14.27
C GLN A 72 13.31 -6.39 -14.59
N SER A 73 12.89 -7.15 -13.57
CA SER A 73 12.28 -8.46 -13.75
C SER A 73 11.07 -8.29 -14.66
N VAL A 74 11.26 -8.61 -15.94
CA VAL A 74 10.22 -8.49 -16.96
C VAL A 74 9.11 -9.44 -16.54
N ILE A 75 7.94 -8.88 -16.21
CA ILE A 75 6.75 -9.68 -15.95
C ILE A 75 6.56 -10.58 -17.17
N MET A 76 6.61 -11.90 -16.96
CA MET A 76 6.36 -12.85 -18.04
C MET A 76 4.90 -12.72 -18.46
N MET A 77 4.66 -11.89 -19.47
CA MET A 77 3.34 -11.76 -20.07
C MET A 77 3.06 -13.02 -20.89
N PRO A 78 1.96 -13.74 -20.62
CA PRO A 78 1.62 -14.93 -21.37
C PRO A 78 1.20 -14.56 -22.80
N SER A 79 1.05 -15.56 -23.66
CA SER A 79 0.62 -15.32 -25.04
C SER A 79 -0.73 -14.59 -25.09
N ALA A 80 -0.91 -13.72 -26.09
CA ALA A 80 -2.15 -12.98 -26.33
C ALA A 80 -3.45 -13.80 -26.14
N PRO A 81 -3.59 -15.04 -26.66
CA PRO A 81 -4.82 -15.82 -26.45
C PRO A 81 -5.08 -16.19 -24.99
N VAL A 82 -4.03 -16.41 -24.19
CA VAL A 82 -4.17 -16.71 -22.76
C VAL A 82 -4.61 -15.44 -22.02
N VAL A 83 -4.01 -14.29 -22.32
CA VAL A 83 -4.41 -13.01 -21.73
C VAL A 83 -5.88 -12.70 -22.04
N GLU A 84 -6.32 -12.89 -23.29
CA GLU A 84 -7.71 -12.71 -23.70
C GLU A 84 -8.67 -13.66 -22.96
N GLN A 85 -8.27 -14.93 -22.76
CA GLN A 85 -9.07 -15.87 -21.98
C GLN A 85 -9.22 -15.42 -20.52
N ARG A 86 -8.14 -14.91 -19.91
CA ARG A 86 -8.14 -14.38 -18.54
C ARG A 86 -9.02 -13.14 -18.43
N ALA A 87 -8.92 -12.22 -19.39
CA ALA A 87 -9.79 -11.05 -19.53
C ALA A 87 -11.28 -11.44 -19.60
N ALA A 88 -11.63 -12.40 -20.46
CA ALA A 88 -13.00 -12.89 -20.58
C ALA A 88 -13.51 -13.53 -19.28
N ALA A 89 -12.64 -14.22 -18.53
CA ALA A 89 -12.97 -14.80 -17.24
C ALA A 89 -13.27 -13.72 -16.19
N LEU A 90 -12.53 -12.60 -16.18
CA LEU A 90 -12.81 -11.45 -15.29
C LEU A 90 -14.17 -10.83 -15.58
N VAL A 91 -14.51 -10.64 -16.86
CA VAL A 91 -15.82 -10.10 -17.26
C VAL A 91 -16.95 -11.04 -16.84
N ALA A 92 -16.78 -12.35 -17.05
CA ALA A 92 -17.78 -13.35 -16.64
C ALA A 92 -17.98 -13.38 -15.12
N LEU A 93 -16.89 -13.24 -14.35
CA LEU A 93 -16.90 -13.15 -12.89
C LEU A 93 -17.66 -11.91 -12.41
N LEU A 94 -17.34 -10.73 -12.95
CA LEU A 94 -18.04 -9.49 -12.58
C LEU A 94 -19.52 -9.56 -12.95
N ARG A 95 -19.86 -10.12 -14.10
CA ARG A 95 -21.26 -10.33 -14.50
C ARG A 95 -21.99 -11.25 -13.53
N ALA A 96 -21.37 -12.35 -13.12
CA ALA A 96 -21.96 -13.27 -12.14
C ALA A 96 -22.19 -12.59 -10.78
N GLN A 97 -21.26 -11.74 -10.35
CA GLN A 97 -21.41 -10.95 -9.14
C GLN A 97 -22.56 -9.94 -9.26
N HIS A 98 -22.66 -9.22 -10.39
CA HIS A 98 -23.73 -8.24 -10.61
C HIS A 98 -25.11 -8.87 -10.52
N ASN A 99 -25.29 -10.05 -11.14
CA ASN A 99 -26.55 -10.80 -11.08
C ASN A 99 -26.89 -11.29 -9.66
N SER A 100 -25.88 -11.54 -8.83
CA SER A 100 -26.07 -12.07 -7.46
C SER A 100 -26.32 -10.95 -6.45
N THR A 101 -25.72 -9.77 -6.66
CA THR A 101 -25.78 -8.63 -5.74
C THR A 101 -25.95 -7.30 -6.50
N PRO A 102 -27.15 -7.01 -7.07
CA PRO A 102 -27.35 -5.85 -7.94
C PRO A 102 -27.16 -4.50 -7.22
N VAL A 103 -27.37 -4.48 -5.89
CA VAL A 103 -27.36 -3.29 -5.03
C VAL A 103 -25.95 -2.68 -4.86
N ALA A 104 -24.89 -3.46 -5.07
CA ALA A 104 -23.51 -3.01 -4.90
C ALA A 104 -22.90 -2.36 -6.15
N SER A 105 -23.63 -2.34 -7.26
CA SER A 105 -23.14 -1.80 -8.53
C SER A 105 -23.55 -0.35 -8.75
N SER A 106 -22.69 0.44 -9.39
CA SER A 106 -23.06 1.76 -9.92
C SER A 106 -24.05 1.67 -11.10
N PHE A 107 -24.48 0.47 -11.45
CA PHE A 107 -25.30 0.18 -12.62
C PHE A 107 -26.73 -0.16 -12.21
N PRO A 108 -27.72 0.10 -13.08
CA PRO A 108 -29.09 -0.37 -12.87
C PRO A 108 -29.10 -1.89 -12.62
N ALA A 109 -29.96 -2.34 -11.71
CA ALA A 109 -30.07 -3.75 -11.32
C ALA A 109 -30.36 -4.68 -12.51
N ASP A 110 -31.01 -4.15 -13.55
CA ASP A 110 -31.51 -4.91 -14.67
C ASP A 110 -30.52 -5.05 -15.85
N ASN A 111 -29.39 -4.34 -15.86
CA ASN A 111 -28.46 -4.40 -17.00
C ASN A 111 -26.98 -4.22 -16.62
N PHE A 112 -26.20 -5.31 -16.65
CA PHE A 112 -24.74 -5.26 -16.60
C PHE A 112 -24.19 -4.65 -17.89
N PRO A 113 -23.33 -3.61 -17.84
CA PRO A 113 -22.80 -2.96 -19.04
C PRO A 113 -21.69 -3.82 -19.65
N MET A 114 -22.11 -4.83 -20.41
CA MET A 114 -21.23 -5.84 -20.99
C MET A 114 -20.20 -5.22 -21.95
N ASP A 115 -20.61 -4.21 -22.73
CA ASP A 115 -19.72 -3.57 -23.71
C ASP A 115 -18.63 -2.74 -23.02
N LEU A 116 -19.00 -2.02 -21.95
CA LEU A 116 -18.04 -1.30 -21.10
C LEU A 116 -17.07 -2.27 -20.42
N ALA A 117 -17.57 -3.38 -19.87
CA ALA A 117 -16.73 -4.38 -19.23
C ALA A 117 -15.73 -5.00 -20.22
N LYS A 118 -16.17 -5.30 -21.45
CA LYS A 118 -15.26 -5.81 -22.49
C LYS A 118 -14.24 -4.79 -22.95
N ALA A 119 -14.61 -3.50 -22.99
CA ALA A 119 -13.69 -2.42 -23.32
C ALA A 119 -12.61 -2.25 -22.23
N VAL A 120 -12.99 -2.28 -20.96
CA VAL A 120 -12.06 -2.17 -19.83
C VAL A 120 -11.14 -3.39 -19.73
N PHE A 121 -11.72 -4.59 -19.75
CA PHE A 121 -10.98 -5.85 -19.57
C PHE A 121 -10.57 -6.45 -20.92
N LEU A 122 -9.94 -5.65 -21.78
CA LEU A 122 -9.36 -6.10 -23.03
C LEU A 122 -7.96 -6.68 -22.78
N GLY A 123 -7.52 -7.64 -23.61
CA GLY A 123 -6.24 -8.32 -23.37
C GLY A 123 -5.04 -7.35 -23.30
N ASN A 124 -4.99 -6.37 -24.21
CA ASN A 124 -3.95 -5.35 -24.21
C ASN A 124 -4.00 -4.47 -22.95
N ASN A 125 -5.20 -4.06 -22.54
CA ASN A 125 -5.41 -3.25 -21.35
C ASN A 125 -5.01 -4.00 -20.09
N LEU A 126 -5.25 -5.31 -20.04
CA LEU A 126 -4.83 -6.16 -18.92
C LEU A 126 -3.30 -6.15 -18.75
N VAL A 127 -2.56 -6.26 -19.85
CA VAL A 127 -1.10 -6.21 -19.86
C VAL A 127 -0.61 -4.84 -19.40
N GLU A 128 -1.22 -3.77 -19.91
CA GLU A 128 -0.88 -2.40 -19.55
C GLU A 128 -1.14 -2.14 -18.06
N TYR A 129 -2.33 -2.47 -17.56
CA TYR A 129 -2.71 -2.22 -16.18
C TYR A 129 -1.87 -3.03 -15.20
N VAL A 130 -1.58 -4.30 -15.51
CA VAL A 130 -0.66 -5.12 -14.69
C VAL A 130 0.74 -4.51 -14.69
N SER A 131 1.25 -4.05 -15.84
CA SER A 131 2.55 -3.39 -15.88
C SER A 131 2.56 -2.09 -15.07
N ALA A 132 1.51 -1.27 -15.18
CA ALA A 132 1.38 -0.03 -14.43
C ALA A 132 1.33 -0.30 -12.91
N PHE A 133 0.65 -1.36 -12.47
CA PHE A 133 0.64 -1.78 -11.08
C PHE A 133 2.05 -2.04 -10.52
N PHE A 134 2.83 -2.90 -11.20
CA PHE A 134 4.17 -3.25 -10.73
C PHE A 134 5.18 -2.09 -10.89
N HIS A 135 4.91 -1.15 -11.79
CA HIS A 135 5.79 -0.01 -12.00
C HIS A 135 5.53 1.12 -11.00
N PHE A 136 4.27 1.44 -10.72
CA PHE A 136 3.91 2.62 -9.94
C PHE A 136 3.42 2.31 -8.53
N PHE A 137 2.74 1.18 -8.31
CA PHE A 137 2.20 0.85 -6.99
C PHE A 137 3.11 -0.07 -6.18
N HIS A 138 3.62 -1.13 -6.81
CA HIS A 138 4.44 -2.16 -6.14
C HIS A 138 5.68 -1.59 -5.43
N PRO A 139 6.46 -0.63 -5.99
CA PRO A 139 7.63 -0.10 -5.31
C PRO A 139 7.33 0.61 -3.97
N HIS A 140 6.09 1.06 -3.77
CA HIS A 140 5.68 1.63 -2.48
C HIS A 140 5.29 0.55 -1.47
N THR A 141 4.87 -0.62 -1.94
CA THR A 141 4.22 -1.65 -1.13
C THR A 141 4.50 -3.07 -1.67
N PRO A 142 5.74 -3.57 -1.59
CA PRO A 142 6.12 -4.87 -2.14
C PRO A 142 5.63 -6.03 -1.24
N PHE A 143 4.35 -6.38 -1.36
CA PHE A 143 3.74 -7.55 -0.69
C PHE A 143 3.25 -8.62 -1.68
N ILE A 144 3.49 -8.41 -2.97
CA ILE A 144 3.30 -9.38 -4.05
C ILE A 144 4.66 -9.59 -4.67
N HIS A 145 5.11 -10.84 -4.76
CA HIS A 145 6.40 -11.17 -5.36
C HIS A 145 6.31 -11.08 -6.88
N GLN A 146 6.92 -10.05 -7.47
CA GLN A 146 6.83 -9.76 -8.91
C GLN A 146 7.39 -10.90 -9.78
N PRO A 147 8.55 -11.53 -9.49
CA PRO A 147 9.11 -12.59 -10.33
C PRO A 147 8.24 -13.85 -10.39
N SER A 148 7.43 -14.14 -9.37
CA SER A 148 6.51 -15.28 -9.38
C SER A 148 5.11 -14.94 -9.92
N PHE A 149 4.83 -13.66 -10.18
CA PHE A 149 3.50 -13.25 -10.63
C PHE A 149 3.29 -13.63 -12.10
N ASP A 150 2.43 -14.62 -12.33
CA ASP A 150 2.09 -15.13 -13.65
C ASP A 150 0.60 -14.90 -13.93
N VAL A 151 0.30 -13.99 -14.88
CA VAL A 151 -1.07 -13.63 -15.29
C VAL A 151 -1.89 -14.85 -15.73
N SER A 152 -1.24 -15.90 -16.24
CA SER A 152 -1.92 -17.12 -16.68
C SER A 152 -2.34 -18.03 -15.52
N LYS A 153 -1.65 -17.96 -14.38
CA LYS A 153 -1.83 -18.90 -13.25
C LYS A 153 -2.42 -18.28 -11.99
N VAL A 154 -2.20 -16.98 -11.76
CA VAL A 154 -2.69 -16.27 -10.57
C VAL A 154 -4.21 -16.45 -10.41
N SER A 155 -4.74 -16.39 -9.18
CA SER A 155 -6.19 -16.44 -9.00
C SER A 155 -6.89 -15.24 -9.65
N LEU A 156 -8.15 -15.39 -10.05
CA LEU A 156 -8.92 -14.30 -10.65
C LEU A 156 -9.18 -13.16 -9.65
N HIS A 157 -9.24 -13.47 -8.34
CA HIS A 157 -9.42 -12.49 -7.26
C HIS A 157 -8.27 -11.48 -7.23
N LEU A 158 -7.03 -11.99 -7.20
CA LEU A 158 -5.84 -11.15 -7.15
C LEU A 158 -5.61 -10.45 -8.49
N LEU A 159 -5.82 -11.13 -9.61
CA LEU A 159 -5.71 -10.51 -10.93
C LEU A 159 -6.67 -9.32 -11.09
N LEU A 160 -7.94 -9.47 -10.68
CA LEU A 160 -8.92 -8.40 -10.72
C LEU A 160 -8.44 -7.18 -9.93
N ALA A 161 -7.96 -7.40 -8.69
CA ALA A 161 -7.50 -6.32 -7.83
C ALA A 161 -6.26 -5.61 -8.39
N VAL A 162 -5.28 -6.36 -8.90
CA VAL A 162 -4.06 -5.81 -9.53
C VAL A 162 -4.41 -4.96 -10.74
N VAL A 163 -5.30 -5.45 -11.61
CA VAL A 163 -5.74 -4.75 -12.83
C VAL A 163 -6.46 -3.45 -12.50
N LEU A 164 -7.37 -3.46 -11.52
CA LEU A 164 -8.09 -2.25 -11.14
C LEU A 164 -7.19 -1.22 -10.44
N VAL A 165 -6.25 -1.65 -9.59
CA VAL A 165 -5.26 -0.72 -9.01
C VAL A 165 -4.36 -0.14 -10.09
N GLY A 166 -3.88 -0.99 -11.01
CA GLY A 166 -3.06 -0.57 -12.15
C GLY A 166 -3.72 0.46 -13.04
N SER A 167 -5.03 0.33 -13.28
CA SER A 167 -5.80 1.27 -14.12
C SER A 167 -5.75 2.72 -13.62
N ILE A 168 -5.51 2.96 -12.32
CA ILE A 168 -5.37 4.32 -11.77
C ILE A 168 -4.12 5.03 -12.29
N PHE A 169 -3.07 4.26 -12.59
CA PHE A 169 -1.77 4.79 -12.98
C PHE A 169 -1.56 4.84 -14.49
N CYS A 170 -2.53 4.36 -15.27
CA CYS A 170 -2.51 4.47 -16.73
C CYS A 170 -2.89 5.88 -17.17
N THR A 171 -2.44 6.25 -18.38
CA THR A 171 -2.90 7.49 -19.01
C THR A 171 -4.42 7.49 -19.10
N PRO A 172 -5.11 8.60 -18.77
CA PRO A 172 -6.57 8.66 -18.73
C PRO A 172 -7.15 8.53 -20.15
N GLN A 173 -7.32 7.28 -20.58
CA GLN A 173 -8.09 6.86 -21.74
C GLN A 173 -9.48 6.41 -21.26
N ASP A 174 -10.46 6.37 -22.17
CA ASP A 174 -11.86 6.08 -21.85
C ASP A 174 -12.01 4.74 -21.09
N ASP A 175 -11.18 3.75 -21.41
CA ASP A 175 -11.13 2.45 -20.74
C ASP A 175 -10.57 2.50 -19.31
N ALA A 176 -9.46 3.20 -19.08
CA ALA A 176 -8.86 3.37 -17.76
C ALA A 176 -9.79 4.17 -16.83
N LEU A 177 -10.46 5.19 -17.35
CA LEU A 177 -11.49 5.93 -16.62
C LEU A 177 -12.72 5.06 -16.34
N SER A 178 -13.12 4.24 -17.31
CA SER A 178 -14.27 3.33 -17.18
C SER A 178 -14.03 2.19 -16.20
N ALA A 179 -12.78 1.83 -15.90
CA ALA A 179 -12.44 0.85 -14.88
C ALA A 179 -13.02 1.22 -13.49
N ARG A 180 -13.15 2.52 -13.20
CA ARG A 180 -13.69 3.04 -11.94
C ARG A 180 -15.12 2.57 -11.65
N TYR A 181 -15.93 2.35 -12.68
CA TYR A 181 -17.30 1.84 -12.49
C TYR A 181 -17.34 0.41 -11.94
N PHE A 182 -16.26 -0.36 -12.10
CA PHE A 182 -16.17 -1.72 -11.60
C PHE A 182 -15.58 -1.82 -10.19
N PHE A 183 -15.10 -0.72 -9.59
CA PHE A 183 -14.45 -0.74 -8.27
C PHE A 183 -15.39 -1.21 -7.16
N GLY A 184 -16.64 -0.72 -7.14
CA GLY A 184 -17.63 -1.13 -6.13
C GLY A 184 -18.04 -2.60 -6.26
N LEU A 185 -18.17 -3.09 -7.50
CA LEU A 185 -18.53 -4.47 -7.79
C LEU A 185 -17.39 -5.44 -7.43
N ALA A 186 -16.15 -5.07 -7.75
CA ALA A 186 -14.96 -5.82 -7.36
C ALA A 186 -14.78 -5.83 -5.84
N GLU A 187 -15.08 -4.72 -5.15
CA GLU A 187 -15.08 -4.67 -3.70
C GLU A 187 -16.04 -5.69 -3.11
N GLU A 188 -17.31 -5.70 -3.52
CA GLU A 188 -18.26 -6.64 -2.95
C GLU A 188 -17.88 -8.11 -3.25
N TYR A 189 -17.41 -8.40 -4.46
CA TYR A 189 -16.94 -9.74 -4.83
C TYR A 189 -15.80 -10.23 -3.93
N VAL A 190 -14.73 -9.42 -3.79
CA VAL A 190 -13.54 -9.81 -3.03
C VAL A 190 -13.86 -9.96 -1.54
N PHE A 191 -14.67 -9.05 -0.99
CA PHE A 191 -15.06 -9.12 0.43
C PHE A 191 -16.04 -10.25 0.73
N GLU A 192 -16.87 -10.67 -0.23
CA GLU A 192 -17.67 -11.89 -0.09
C GLU A 192 -16.79 -13.13 0.05
N ARG A 193 -15.77 -13.28 -0.81
CA ARG A 193 -14.79 -14.37 -0.72
C ARG A 193 -13.94 -14.28 0.55
N LEU A 194 -13.60 -13.07 0.99
CA LEU A 194 -12.90 -12.87 2.26
C LEU A 194 -13.74 -13.33 3.46
N ARG A 195 -15.05 -13.08 3.45
CA ARG A 195 -15.97 -13.58 4.49
C ARG A 195 -16.00 -15.10 4.54
N GLU A 196 -15.94 -15.78 3.40
CA GLU A 196 -15.80 -17.24 3.35
C GLU A 196 -14.50 -17.72 4.00
N VAL A 197 -13.37 -17.03 3.73
CA VAL A 197 -12.08 -17.30 4.39
C VAL A 197 -12.19 -17.13 5.91
N ILE A 198 -12.89 -16.11 6.40
CA ILE A 198 -13.09 -15.88 7.84
C ILE A 198 -13.89 -17.04 8.46
N VAL A 199 -14.99 -17.45 7.83
CA VAL A 199 -15.89 -18.51 8.31
C VAL A 199 -15.17 -19.87 8.30
N HIS A 200 -14.63 -20.27 7.15
CA HIS A 200 -14.09 -21.61 6.94
C HIS A 200 -12.63 -21.77 7.41
N GLY A 201 -11.89 -20.66 7.56
CA GLY A 201 -10.53 -20.66 8.09
C GLY A 201 -9.56 -21.57 7.32
N LYS A 202 -8.63 -22.21 8.04
CA LYS A 202 -7.57 -23.08 7.47
C LYS A 202 -8.08 -24.36 6.79
N SER A 203 -9.38 -24.66 6.83
CA SER A 203 -9.94 -25.75 6.01
C SER A 203 -9.97 -25.40 4.51
N SER A 204 -9.79 -24.11 4.18
CA SER A 204 -9.70 -23.54 2.84
C SER A 204 -8.26 -23.39 2.32
N ILE A 205 -7.27 -24.21 2.75
CA ILE A 205 -5.93 -24.26 2.10
C ILE A 205 -6.05 -24.95 0.72
N GLU A 206 -7.04 -24.54 -0.06
CA GLU A 206 -6.98 -24.53 -1.52
C GLU A 206 -6.27 -23.22 -1.87
N GLY A 207 -5.38 -23.26 -2.87
CA GLY A 207 -4.25 -22.35 -3.05
C GLY A 207 -4.51 -20.83 -3.02
N ASP A 208 -5.76 -20.38 -3.08
CA ASP A 208 -6.18 -19.01 -3.35
C ASP A 208 -6.51 -18.18 -2.09
N THR A 209 -6.50 -18.75 -0.89
CA THR A 209 -6.87 -18.00 0.35
C THR A 209 -6.01 -16.75 0.55
N ILE A 210 -4.70 -16.86 0.30
CA ILE A 210 -3.79 -15.72 0.48
C ILE A 210 -4.01 -14.68 -0.62
N ASP A 211 -4.22 -15.13 -1.86
CA ASP A 211 -4.57 -14.27 -2.97
C ASP A 211 -5.84 -13.45 -2.68
N ILE A 212 -6.85 -14.05 -2.03
CA ILE A 212 -8.07 -13.35 -1.61
C ILE A 212 -7.75 -12.25 -0.59
N VAL A 213 -6.88 -12.52 0.39
CA VAL A 213 -6.47 -11.51 1.38
C VAL A 213 -5.64 -10.41 0.71
N GLN A 214 -4.70 -10.75 -0.17
CA GLN A 214 -3.94 -9.77 -0.95
C GLN A 214 -4.85 -8.91 -1.83
N ALA A 215 -5.82 -9.53 -2.50
CA ALA A 215 -6.84 -8.83 -3.27
C ALA A 215 -7.66 -7.88 -2.40
N ALA A 216 -8.06 -8.29 -1.20
CA ALA A 216 -8.81 -7.44 -0.27
C ALA A 216 -7.98 -6.24 0.20
N VAL A 217 -6.69 -6.42 0.46
CA VAL A 217 -5.77 -5.33 0.82
C VAL A 217 -5.59 -4.35 -0.34
N LEU A 218 -5.48 -4.84 -1.58
CA LEU A 218 -5.41 -4.01 -2.79
C LEU A 218 -6.70 -3.23 -3.03
N VAL A 219 -7.85 -3.90 -2.95
CA VAL A 219 -9.18 -3.26 -3.08
C VAL A 219 -9.41 -2.24 -1.97
N HIS A 220 -8.96 -2.51 -0.75
CA HIS A 220 -8.98 -1.52 0.33
C HIS A 220 -8.15 -0.29 -0.06
N ALA A 221 -6.91 -0.47 -0.53
CA ALA A 221 -6.06 0.64 -0.99
C ALA A 221 -6.70 1.43 -2.14
N LEU A 222 -7.30 0.73 -3.10
CA LEU A 222 -8.06 1.29 -4.22
C LEU A 222 -9.21 2.20 -3.75
N GLN A 223 -9.99 1.75 -2.76
CA GLN A 223 -11.16 2.50 -2.27
C GLN A 223 -10.77 3.64 -1.32
N VAL A 224 -9.70 3.50 -0.52
CA VAL A 224 -9.14 4.61 0.30
C VAL A 224 -8.66 5.78 -0.56
N ASN A 225 -8.23 5.50 -1.79
CA ASN A 225 -7.79 6.52 -2.73
C ASN A 225 -8.87 7.57 -3.02
N SER A 226 -10.15 7.22 -2.94
CA SER A 226 -11.26 8.17 -3.10
C SER A 226 -11.34 9.15 -1.93
N ASN A 227 -11.50 10.46 -2.21
CA ASN A 227 -11.81 11.47 -1.19
C ASN A 227 -13.30 11.50 -0.79
N HIS A 228 -14.13 10.57 -1.28
CA HIS A 228 -15.54 10.49 -0.91
C HIS A 228 -15.75 9.95 0.52
N GLY A 229 -16.31 10.78 1.41
CA GLY A 229 -16.48 10.46 2.83
C GLY A 229 -17.28 9.17 3.09
N GLY A 230 -18.32 8.90 2.30
CA GLY A 230 -19.11 7.67 2.43
C GLY A 230 -18.33 6.39 2.06
N VAL A 231 -17.38 6.49 1.11
CA VAL A 231 -16.52 5.36 0.74
C VAL A 231 -15.50 5.13 1.86
N ARG A 232 -14.88 6.20 2.36
CA ARG A 232 -13.93 6.12 3.48
C ARG A 232 -14.55 5.56 4.76
N LEU A 233 -15.77 5.97 5.08
CA LEU A 233 -16.52 5.41 6.21
C LEU A 233 -16.72 3.91 6.05
N ARG A 234 -17.22 3.46 4.89
CA ARG A 234 -17.42 2.04 4.59
C ARG A 234 -16.12 1.25 4.70
N VAL A 235 -15.05 1.76 4.10
CA VAL A 235 -13.75 1.10 4.07
C VAL A 235 -13.18 0.97 5.49
N ARG A 236 -13.25 2.04 6.30
CA ARG A 236 -12.75 2.05 7.67
C ARG A 236 -13.57 1.20 8.64
N VAL A 237 -14.90 1.29 8.58
CA VAL A 237 -15.79 0.71 9.60
C VAL A 237 -16.19 -0.72 9.27
N ASN A 238 -16.29 -1.07 7.99
CA ASN A 238 -16.76 -2.39 7.58
C ASN A 238 -15.61 -3.22 7.00
N ARG A 239 -14.90 -2.69 6.00
CA ARG A 239 -13.95 -3.49 5.20
C ARG A 239 -12.63 -3.77 5.90
N PHE A 240 -12.01 -2.76 6.51
CA PHE A 240 -10.73 -2.95 7.18
C PHE A 240 -10.82 -3.97 8.34
N PRO A 241 -11.85 -3.94 9.22
CA PRO A 241 -12.04 -4.99 10.23
C PRO A 241 -12.16 -6.40 9.66
N GLU A 242 -12.80 -6.58 8.50
CA GLU A 242 -12.90 -7.89 7.84
C GLU A 242 -11.51 -8.42 7.45
N ILE A 243 -10.63 -7.55 6.91
CA ILE A 243 -9.23 -7.91 6.62
C ILE A 243 -8.50 -8.34 7.89
N VAL A 244 -8.60 -7.55 8.96
CA VAL A 244 -7.96 -7.87 10.25
C VAL A 244 -8.47 -9.20 10.81
N ALA A 245 -9.78 -9.45 10.71
CA ALA A 245 -10.39 -10.71 11.14
C ALA A 245 -9.85 -11.90 10.33
N ALA A 246 -9.71 -11.77 9.01
CA ALA A 246 -9.12 -12.79 8.15
C ALA A 246 -7.65 -13.07 8.52
N MET A 247 -6.84 -12.01 8.70
CA MET A 247 -5.44 -12.13 9.11
C MET A 247 -5.28 -12.87 10.45
N ARG A 248 -6.13 -12.54 11.44
CA ARG A 248 -6.16 -13.25 12.74
C ARG A 248 -6.60 -14.70 12.61
N ARG A 249 -7.64 -14.96 11.80
CA ARG A 249 -8.15 -16.32 11.54
C ARG A 249 -7.10 -17.24 10.93
N LEU A 250 -6.25 -16.69 10.06
CA LEU A 250 -5.14 -17.39 9.42
C LEU A 250 -3.86 -17.40 10.28
N SER A 251 -3.83 -16.66 11.38
CA SER A 251 -2.68 -16.50 12.30
C SER A 251 -1.45 -15.90 11.62
N LEU A 252 -1.65 -14.96 10.70
CA LEU A 252 -0.56 -14.39 9.90
C LEU A 252 0.32 -13.39 10.67
N PHE A 253 -0.22 -12.68 11.67
CA PHE A 253 0.54 -11.71 12.49
C PHE A 253 1.64 -12.34 13.36
N SER A 254 1.48 -13.61 13.72
CA SER A 254 2.39 -14.34 14.60
C SER A 254 3.19 -15.43 13.88
N ALA A 255 3.15 -15.44 12.55
CA ALA A 255 3.82 -16.49 11.80
C ALA A 255 5.32 -16.17 11.64
N VAL A 256 6.14 -17.21 11.75
CA VAL A 256 7.61 -17.15 11.77
C VAL A 256 8.12 -17.83 10.51
N ARG A 257 9.14 -17.24 9.88
CA ARG A 257 9.80 -17.80 8.70
C ARG A 257 10.47 -19.11 9.09
N THR A 258 10.21 -20.15 8.31
CA THR A 258 10.90 -21.43 8.49
C THR A 258 12.28 -21.30 7.84
N LYS A 259 13.34 -21.68 8.55
CA LYS A 259 14.72 -21.44 8.11
C LYS A 259 15.05 -22.29 6.87
N SER A 260 15.88 -21.76 5.98
CA SER A 260 16.34 -22.42 4.74
C SER A 260 17.08 -23.74 4.97
N SER A 261 17.56 -23.98 6.20
CA SER A 261 18.17 -25.24 6.63
C SER A 261 17.24 -26.46 6.55
N ASP A 262 15.94 -26.27 6.36
CA ASP A 262 14.93 -27.34 6.43
C ASP A 262 14.69 -28.03 5.08
N GLY A 263 15.56 -27.82 4.08
CA GLY A 263 15.51 -28.51 2.78
C GLY A 263 14.34 -28.08 1.89
N ARG A 264 13.78 -26.90 2.11
CA ARG A 264 12.71 -26.31 1.27
C ARG A 264 13.27 -25.69 -0.01
N THR A 265 12.44 -25.69 -1.06
CA THR A 265 12.79 -25.02 -2.32
C THR A 265 12.65 -23.49 -2.18
N TRP A 266 13.40 -22.74 -2.98
CA TRP A 266 13.37 -21.27 -3.03
C TRP A 266 11.95 -20.71 -3.15
N GLU A 267 11.10 -21.35 -3.96
CA GLU A 267 9.70 -20.95 -4.14
C GLU A 267 8.90 -21.03 -2.84
N GLN A 268 9.18 -22.02 -1.98
CA GLN A 268 8.50 -22.16 -0.70
C GLN A 268 8.93 -21.09 0.31
N LEU A 269 10.20 -20.66 0.26
CA LEU A 269 10.71 -19.60 1.12
C LEU A 269 10.11 -18.23 0.78
N ILE A 270 10.06 -17.89 -0.52
CA ILE A 270 9.38 -16.66 -0.98
C ILE A 270 7.91 -16.72 -0.63
N PHE A 271 7.28 -17.85 -0.89
CA PHE A 271 5.87 -18.01 -0.62
C PHE A 271 5.55 -17.84 0.87
N ASP A 272 6.38 -18.40 1.76
CA ASP A 272 6.27 -18.17 3.20
C ASP A 272 6.49 -16.69 3.53
N GLU A 273 7.48 -16.02 2.94
CA GLU A 273 7.76 -14.60 3.17
C GLU A 273 6.60 -13.67 2.73
N VAL A 274 6.08 -13.86 1.51
CA VAL A 274 4.88 -13.18 0.97
C VAL A 274 3.70 -13.37 1.91
N ARG A 275 3.44 -14.63 2.30
CA ARG A 275 2.27 -15.04 3.06
C ARG A 275 2.27 -14.51 4.49
N ILE A 276 3.44 -14.44 5.09
CA ILE A 276 3.56 -14.30 6.55
C ILE A 276 4.05 -12.90 6.93
N SER A 277 5.16 -12.45 6.38
CA SER A 277 5.82 -11.25 6.91
C SER A 277 5.36 -9.98 6.20
N ARG A 278 5.48 -9.93 4.87
CA ARG A 278 5.20 -8.71 4.08
C ARG A 278 3.72 -8.33 4.10
N LEU A 279 2.82 -9.30 4.00
CA LEU A 279 1.38 -9.05 4.09
C LEU A 279 0.95 -8.60 5.50
N ALA A 280 1.45 -9.24 6.56
CA ALA A 280 1.16 -8.83 7.94
C ALA A 280 1.68 -7.43 8.24
N HIS A 281 2.91 -7.15 7.82
CA HIS A 281 3.52 -5.83 7.94
C HIS A 281 2.71 -4.76 7.19
N ARG A 282 2.29 -5.06 5.95
CA ARG A 282 1.45 -4.15 5.15
C ARG A 282 0.12 -3.83 5.81
N VAL A 283 -0.61 -4.84 6.30
CA VAL A 283 -1.90 -4.65 6.97
C VAL A 283 -1.72 -3.84 8.26
N PHE A 284 -0.67 -4.12 9.02
CA PHE A 284 -0.37 -3.40 10.25
C PHE A 284 0.00 -1.92 10.01
N THR A 285 0.84 -1.65 9.01
CA THR A 285 1.16 -0.27 8.62
C THR A 285 -0.09 0.46 8.12
N THR A 286 -0.99 -0.23 7.42
CA THR A 286 -2.28 0.34 7.00
C THR A 286 -3.19 0.71 8.19
N ASP A 287 -3.22 -0.10 9.26
CA ASP A 287 -3.95 0.23 10.51
C ASP A 287 -3.38 1.52 11.16
N CYS A 288 -2.06 1.62 11.19
CA CYS A 288 -1.36 2.79 11.71
C CYS A 288 -1.61 4.04 10.86
N MET A 289 -1.63 3.90 9.53
CA MET A 289 -2.02 4.97 8.61
C MET A 289 -3.47 5.40 8.84
N ASN A 290 -4.40 4.45 8.98
CA ASN A 290 -5.82 4.75 9.28
C ASN A 290 -5.99 5.48 10.62
N THR A 291 -5.10 5.23 11.58
CA THR A 291 -5.06 5.94 12.86
C THR A 291 -4.59 7.38 12.67
N LEU A 292 -3.50 7.59 11.92
CA LEU A 292 -2.95 8.91 11.64
C LEU A 292 -3.90 9.77 10.80
N PHE A 293 -4.39 9.23 9.68
CA PHE A 293 -5.13 10.02 8.69
C PHE A 293 -6.61 10.18 9.03
N PHE A 294 -7.23 9.17 9.63
CA PHE A 294 -8.68 9.12 9.86
C PHE A 294 -9.07 9.06 11.34
N LYS A 295 -8.10 9.19 12.25
CA LYS A 295 -8.31 9.10 13.72
C LYS A 295 -9.05 7.82 14.12
N SER A 296 -8.83 6.76 13.36
CA SER A 296 -9.38 5.44 13.65
C SER A 296 -8.69 4.89 14.90
N SER A 297 -9.42 4.23 15.79
CA SER A 297 -8.76 3.48 16.86
C SER A 297 -7.97 2.33 16.22
N PRO A 298 -6.68 2.14 16.57
CA PRO A 298 -5.92 0.99 16.09
C PRO A 298 -6.65 -0.30 16.39
N GLN A 299 -6.77 -1.17 15.39
CA GLN A 299 -7.40 -2.48 15.53
C GLN A 299 -6.39 -3.57 15.83
N ILE A 300 -5.12 -3.36 15.48
CA ILE A 300 -4.03 -4.30 15.67
C ILE A 300 -3.07 -3.72 16.70
N THR A 301 -2.76 -4.51 17.73
CA THR A 301 -1.78 -4.10 18.73
C THR A 301 -0.37 -4.41 18.25
N VAL A 302 0.61 -3.58 18.63
CA VAL A 302 2.04 -3.86 18.37
C VAL A 302 2.44 -5.23 18.93
N ALA A 303 1.82 -5.65 20.04
CA ALA A 303 2.08 -6.94 20.67
C ALA A 303 1.64 -8.15 19.83
N GLU A 304 0.72 -7.99 18.87
CA GLU A 304 0.32 -9.06 17.94
C GLU A 304 1.37 -9.31 16.86
N MET A 305 2.22 -8.32 16.55
CA MET A 305 3.28 -8.39 15.55
C MET A 305 4.52 -9.15 16.08
N CYS A 306 4.30 -10.42 16.43
CA CYS A 306 5.35 -11.34 16.90
C CYS A 306 6.05 -12.09 15.75
N GLY A 307 5.55 -11.98 14.51
CA GLY A 307 6.21 -12.57 13.35
C GLY A 307 7.54 -11.92 12.99
N ASP A 308 8.32 -12.59 12.15
CA ASP A 308 9.61 -12.09 11.70
C ASP A 308 9.46 -10.82 10.86
N LEU A 309 10.44 -9.92 10.96
CA LEU A 309 10.56 -8.78 10.05
C LEU A 309 10.70 -9.25 8.59
N PRO A 310 10.24 -8.46 7.60
CA PRO A 310 10.48 -8.74 6.18
C PRO A 310 11.97 -8.92 5.85
N SER A 311 12.29 -9.69 4.81
CA SER A 311 13.65 -9.71 4.28
C SER A 311 13.89 -8.47 3.41
N THR A 312 15.13 -8.23 3.00
CA THR A 312 15.47 -7.10 2.14
C THR A 312 14.73 -7.16 0.81
N ASP A 313 14.36 -6.01 0.24
CA ASP A 313 13.69 -5.99 -1.07
C ASP A 313 14.51 -6.68 -2.16
N ALA A 314 15.85 -6.61 -2.08
CA ALA A 314 16.75 -7.31 -2.99
C ALA A 314 16.68 -8.84 -2.84
N MET A 315 16.56 -9.36 -1.61
CA MET A 315 16.39 -10.80 -1.38
C MET A 315 15.02 -11.28 -1.82
N PHE A 316 13.99 -10.47 -1.54
CA PHE A 316 12.62 -10.79 -1.90
C PHE A 316 12.44 -10.82 -3.41
N GLU A 317 12.91 -9.82 -4.15
CA GLU A 317 12.75 -9.70 -5.60
C GLU A 317 13.78 -10.53 -6.42
N ALA A 318 14.52 -11.44 -5.77
CA ALA A 318 15.41 -12.36 -6.46
C ALA A 318 14.63 -13.17 -7.50
N ALA A 319 15.19 -13.42 -8.69
CA ALA A 319 14.45 -14.11 -9.76
C ALA A 319 14.56 -15.63 -9.71
N ASN A 320 15.54 -16.18 -8.96
CA ASN A 320 15.81 -17.61 -8.87
C ASN A 320 16.61 -17.99 -7.61
N SER A 321 16.65 -19.30 -7.31
CA SER A 321 17.38 -19.87 -6.16
C SER A 321 18.86 -19.47 -6.12
N THR A 322 19.55 -19.41 -7.26
CA THR A 322 20.98 -19.08 -7.33
C THR A 322 21.26 -17.63 -6.97
N GLU A 323 20.39 -16.70 -7.39
CA GLU A 323 20.48 -15.30 -7.02
C GLU A 323 20.20 -15.10 -5.52
N TYR A 324 19.18 -15.77 -4.99
CA TYR A 324 18.86 -15.77 -3.57
C TYR A 324 20.01 -16.33 -2.72
N GLU A 325 20.56 -17.48 -3.09
CA GLU A 325 21.71 -18.10 -2.40
C GLU A 325 22.95 -17.19 -2.43
N ARG A 326 23.18 -16.47 -3.52
CA ARG A 326 24.28 -15.49 -3.62
C ARG A 326 24.09 -14.32 -2.67
N LEU A 327 22.86 -13.80 -2.55
CA LEU A 327 22.54 -12.73 -1.62
C LEU A 327 22.73 -13.21 -0.17
N VAL A 328 22.21 -14.41 0.16
CA VAL A 328 22.35 -15.05 1.48
C VAL A 328 23.80 -15.40 1.86
N ALA A 329 24.65 -15.76 0.88
CA ALA A 329 26.05 -16.12 1.12
C ALA A 329 26.96 -14.92 1.44
N THR A 330 26.44 -13.70 1.39
CA THR A 330 27.17 -12.50 1.78
C THR A 330 27.22 -12.44 3.32
N PRO A 331 28.40 -12.30 3.97
CA PRO A 331 28.53 -12.43 5.44
C PRO A 331 27.77 -11.39 6.30
N ALA A 332 26.98 -10.51 5.70
CA ALA A 332 26.24 -9.46 6.41
C ALA A 332 24.89 -9.95 7.00
N ASP A 333 24.37 -11.11 6.55
CA ASP A 333 22.93 -11.41 6.69
C ASP A 333 22.56 -12.56 7.63
N LEU A 334 23.54 -13.29 8.19
CA LEU A 334 23.27 -14.62 8.75
C LEU A 334 22.89 -14.70 10.23
N GLU A 335 23.04 -13.65 11.05
CA GLU A 335 22.80 -13.78 12.50
C GLU A 335 21.77 -12.82 13.12
N THR A 336 21.24 -11.85 12.39
CA THR A 336 20.41 -10.78 12.99
C THR A 336 18.94 -10.71 12.53
N GLN A 337 18.49 -11.60 11.63
CA GLN A 337 17.07 -11.70 11.21
C GLN A 337 16.19 -12.43 12.25
N SER A 338 16.23 -12.03 13.51
CA SER A 338 15.43 -12.65 14.59
C SER A 338 14.72 -11.65 15.50
N GLY A 339 14.55 -10.41 15.03
CA GLY A 339 13.69 -9.44 15.69
C GLY A 339 12.29 -9.47 15.08
N SER A 340 11.26 -9.46 15.91
CA SER A 340 9.91 -9.09 15.48
C SER A 340 9.78 -7.57 15.43
N LEU A 341 8.78 -7.04 14.70
CA LEU A 341 8.49 -5.60 14.72
C LEU A 341 8.21 -5.10 16.15
N LYS A 342 7.62 -5.95 16.99
CA LYS A 342 7.43 -5.68 18.42
C LYS A 342 8.76 -5.46 19.16
N ASP A 343 9.79 -6.25 18.87
CA ASP A 343 11.10 -6.12 19.53
C ASP A 343 11.80 -4.83 19.09
N LEU A 344 11.71 -4.50 17.80
CA LEU A 344 12.20 -3.25 17.25
C LEU A 344 11.52 -2.04 17.92
N VAL A 345 10.19 -2.04 18.03
CA VAL A 345 9.45 -0.98 18.74
C VAL A 345 9.85 -0.91 20.21
N SER A 346 10.01 -2.06 20.87
CA SER A 346 10.43 -2.13 22.28
C SER A 346 11.82 -1.53 22.50
N LEU A 347 12.75 -1.74 21.56
CA LEU A 347 14.08 -1.12 21.58
C LEU A 347 13.98 0.41 21.48
N PHE A 348 13.15 0.93 20.58
CA PHE A 348 12.95 2.36 20.40
C PHE A 348 12.33 3.02 21.63
N LEU A 349 11.38 2.34 22.28
CA LEU A 349 10.74 2.81 23.51
C LEU A 349 11.60 2.58 24.77
N GLY A 350 12.55 1.64 24.75
CA GLY A 350 13.36 1.26 25.91
C GLY A 350 14.28 2.37 26.44
N GLU A 351 14.80 2.20 27.65
CA GLU A 351 15.75 3.18 28.23
C GLU A 351 17.15 3.06 27.61
N ASN A 352 17.58 1.84 27.33
CA ASN A 352 18.90 1.56 26.76
C ASN A 352 18.91 1.81 25.24
N TRP A 353 19.75 2.75 24.79
CA TRP A 353 20.00 2.99 23.36
C TRP A 353 21.43 2.57 23.03
N PRO A 354 21.63 1.45 22.33
CA PRO A 354 22.93 1.19 21.72
C PRO A 354 23.24 2.30 20.70
N ARG A 355 24.52 2.65 20.53
CA ARG A 355 24.91 3.68 19.55
C ARG A 355 24.50 3.21 18.14
N PRO A 356 24.04 4.12 17.25
CA PRO A 356 23.68 3.78 15.87
C PRO A 356 24.78 3.01 15.12
N ASP A 357 26.05 3.33 15.40
CA ASP A 357 27.23 2.69 14.80
C ASP A 357 27.55 1.28 15.36
N SER A 358 27.03 0.96 16.55
CA SER A 358 27.31 -0.30 17.27
C SER A 358 26.22 -1.34 17.15
N LEU A 359 25.08 -0.95 16.58
CA LEU A 359 24.09 -1.93 16.20
C LEU A 359 24.53 -2.55 14.89
N ASP A 360 24.43 -3.87 14.77
CA ASP A 360 24.35 -4.57 13.49
C ASP A 360 23.03 -4.22 12.74
N LEU A 361 22.62 -2.94 12.80
CA LEU A 361 21.52 -2.26 12.12
C LEU A 361 21.74 -2.14 10.60
N ILE A 362 22.78 -2.79 10.08
CA ILE A 362 23.06 -2.90 8.64
C ILE A 362 21.83 -3.50 7.89
N VAL A 363 20.94 -4.20 8.61
CA VAL A 363 19.75 -4.87 8.04
C VAL A 363 18.46 -4.03 8.14
N VAL A 364 18.44 -2.90 8.86
CA VAL A 364 17.22 -2.07 8.93
C VAL A 364 17.10 -1.21 7.68
N GLU A 365 16.29 -1.67 6.75
CA GLU A 365 15.96 -0.93 5.53
C GLU A 365 15.01 0.25 5.76
N THR A 366 14.92 1.11 4.75
CA THR A 366 13.99 2.25 4.69
C THR A 366 12.55 1.85 5.01
N GLU A 367 12.06 0.71 4.50
CA GLU A 367 10.68 0.27 4.76
C GLU A 367 10.38 0.01 6.24
N HIS A 368 11.34 -0.57 6.97
CA HIS A 368 11.21 -0.84 8.39
C HIS A 368 11.11 0.46 9.20
N LEU A 369 11.91 1.46 8.84
CA LEU A 369 11.81 2.80 9.42
C LEU A 369 10.49 3.47 9.08
N MET A 370 9.99 3.34 7.86
CA MET A 370 8.69 3.89 7.48
C MET A 370 7.56 3.28 8.30
N SER A 371 7.57 1.97 8.49
CA SER A 371 6.57 1.32 9.35
C SER A 371 6.73 1.74 10.81
N LEU A 372 7.96 1.88 11.32
CA LEU A 372 8.19 2.38 12.67
C LEU A 372 7.59 3.77 12.91
N ILE A 373 7.74 4.72 11.98
CA ILE A 373 7.18 6.07 12.19
C ILE A 373 5.65 6.03 12.24
N PHE A 374 5.00 5.23 11.41
CA PHE A 374 3.54 5.04 11.48
C PHE A 374 3.12 4.37 12.80
N VAL A 375 3.88 3.40 13.30
CA VAL A 375 3.63 2.77 14.60
C VAL A 375 3.77 3.78 15.74
N LEU A 376 4.79 4.62 15.71
CA LEU A 376 4.96 5.68 16.70
C LEU A 376 3.77 6.64 16.68
N HIS A 377 3.26 7.03 15.50
CA HIS A 377 2.01 7.82 15.38
C HIS A 377 0.81 7.13 16.02
N SER A 378 0.65 5.82 15.78
CA SER A 378 -0.40 5.02 16.40
C SER A 378 -0.28 4.99 17.94
N ILE A 379 0.93 4.80 18.49
CA ILE A 379 1.17 4.81 19.94
C ILE A 379 0.95 6.19 20.54
N ILE A 380 1.33 7.27 19.84
CA ILE A 380 1.04 8.65 20.26
C ILE A 380 -0.47 8.87 20.35
N PHE A 381 -1.23 8.41 19.34
CA PHE A 381 -2.69 8.50 19.33
C PHE A 381 -3.32 7.72 20.50
N VAL A 382 -2.90 6.47 20.73
CA VAL A 382 -3.39 5.64 21.85
C VAL A 382 -3.02 6.24 23.20
N SER A 383 -1.79 6.75 23.35
CA SER A 383 -1.35 7.39 24.59
C SER A 383 -2.19 8.63 24.91
N ARG A 384 -2.51 9.42 23.88
CA ARG A 384 -3.32 10.64 24.01
C ARG A 384 -4.77 10.32 24.35
N THR A 385 -5.40 9.41 23.60
CA THR A 385 -6.82 9.06 23.78
C THR A 385 -7.06 8.19 25.01
N GLY A 386 -6.07 7.39 25.42
CA GLY A 386 -6.09 6.55 26.62
C GLY A 386 -5.65 7.24 27.91
N LEU A 387 -5.43 8.56 27.90
CA LEU A 387 -4.99 9.35 29.08
C LEU A 387 -3.62 8.95 29.66
N LEU A 388 -2.77 8.29 28.86
CA LEU A 388 -1.43 7.84 29.25
C LEU A 388 -0.33 8.81 28.84
N LEU A 389 -0.66 9.83 28.04
CA LEU A 389 0.33 10.77 27.51
C LEU A 389 1.24 11.41 28.59
N PRO A 390 0.76 11.84 29.77
CA PRO A 390 1.63 12.42 30.78
C PRO A 390 2.76 11.49 31.24
N SER A 391 2.54 10.17 31.26
CA SER A 391 3.54 9.18 31.68
C SER A 391 4.37 8.63 30.51
N THR A 392 3.84 8.61 29.29
CA THR A 392 4.53 8.06 28.11
C THR A 392 5.26 9.10 27.27
N ARG A 393 5.00 10.39 27.48
CA ARG A 393 5.54 11.48 26.65
C ARG A 393 7.06 11.42 26.44
N GLN A 394 7.83 11.40 27.54
CA GLN A 394 9.30 11.42 27.46
C GLN A 394 9.83 10.20 26.68
N VAL A 395 9.14 9.06 26.81
CA VAL A 395 9.46 7.83 26.07
C VAL A 395 9.19 8.03 24.57
N LEU A 396 8.09 8.67 24.20
CA LEU A 396 7.72 8.93 22.80
C LEU A 396 8.60 9.99 22.13
N GLU A 397 8.95 11.06 22.84
CA GLU A 397 9.90 12.08 22.38
C GLU A 397 11.28 11.44 22.13
N ARG A 398 11.72 10.56 23.05
CA ARG A 398 12.96 9.80 22.91
C ARG A 398 12.92 8.85 21.71
N ALA A 399 11.85 8.08 21.55
CA ALA A 399 11.72 7.12 20.45
C ALA A 399 11.71 7.82 19.08
N THR A 400 10.99 8.93 18.95
CA THR A 400 10.96 9.74 17.71
C THR A 400 12.29 10.44 17.43
N SER A 401 13.05 10.83 18.45
CA SER A 401 14.41 11.38 18.28
C SER A 401 15.38 10.32 17.76
N ARG A 402 15.34 9.11 18.35
CA ARG A 402 16.12 7.95 17.90
C ARG A 402 15.79 7.54 16.47
N TRP A 403 14.52 7.61 16.08
CA TRP A 403 14.10 7.39 14.70
C TRP A 403 14.75 8.35 13.73
N LYS A 404 14.82 9.64 14.08
CA LYS A 404 15.47 10.64 13.24
C LYS A 404 16.98 10.41 13.12
N GLU A 405 17.65 10.07 14.22
CA GLU A 405 19.08 9.73 14.20
C GLU A 405 19.36 8.58 13.24
N LEU A 406 18.56 7.50 13.32
CA LEU A 406 18.75 6.34 12.45
C LEU A 406 18.36 6.62 11.00
N TRP A 407 17.30 7.41 10.76
CA TRP A 407 16.94 7.85 9.42
C TRP A 407 18.09 8.60 8.75
N GLN A 408 18.75 9.52 9.46
CA GLN A 408 19.88 10.28 8.93
C GLN A 408 21.07 9.37 8.57
N VAL A 409 21.33 8.33 9.36
CA VAL A 409 22.38 7.35 9.07
C VAL A 409 22.04 6.57 7.79
N ILE A 410 20.80 6.08 7.64
CA ILE A 410 20.39 5.32 6.45
C ILE A 410 20.35 6.21 5.21
N ASP A 411 19.83 7.42 5.33
CA ASP A 411 19.81 8.43 4.25
C ASP A 411 21.24 8.77 3.79
N SER A 412 22.19 8.91 4.73
CA SER A 412 23.61 9.14 4.41
C SER A 412 24.34 7.91 3.83
N ARG A 413 23.84 6.69 4.09
CA ARG A 413 24.36 5.44 3.50
C ARG A 413 23.79 5.18 2.11
N ASN A 414 22.58 5.67 1.85
CA ASN A 414 21.96 5.68 0.53
C ASN A 414 22.61 6.75 -0.35
N ASP A 415 23.91 6.60 -0.64
CA ASP A 415 24.64 7.40 -1.62
C ASP A 415 24.30 6.94 -3.08
N SER A 416 23.10 6.40 -3.29
CA SER A 416 22.76 5.54 -4.43
C SER A 416 21.85 6.21 -5.45
N GLU A 417 22.08 5.85 -6.72
CA GLU A 417 21.53 6.28 -8.01
C GLU A 417 19.99 6.33 -8.17
N TRP A 418 19.19 6.12 -7.11
CA TRP A 418 17.75 5.89 -7.19
C TRP A 418 16.98 6.68 -6.12
N PRO A 419 16.06 7.58 -6.51
CA PRO A 419 15.35 8.43 -5.56
C PRO A 419 14.34 7.62 -4.71
N LEU A 420 14.27 7.94 -3.41
CA LEU A 420 13.19 7.51 -2.53
C LEU A 420 11.84 7.91 -3.11
N VAL A 421 10.82 7.06 -2.95
CA VAL A 421 9.47 7.28 -3.50
C VAL A 421 8.42 7.43 -2.40
N GLY A 422 7.36 8.16 -2.69
CA GLY A 422 6.18 8.31 -1.83
C GLY A 422 6.50 8.91 -0.46
N PHE A 423 5.95 8.30 0.58
CA PHE A 423 6.17 8.72 1.96
C PHE A 423 7.64 8.64 2.40
N ALA A 424 8.45 7.75 1.81
CA ALA A 424 9.87 7.63 2.15
C ALA A 424 10.66 8.88 1.73
N LYS A 425 10.33 9.47 0.58
CA LYS A 425 10.90 10.75 0.12
C LYS A 425 10.64 11.89 1.11
N TYR A 426 9.49 11.86 1.77
CA TYR A 426 9.03 12.89 2.70
C TYR A 426 8.97 12.41 4.15
N ALA A 427 9.79 11.42 4.53
CA ALA A 427 9.72 10.79 5.85
C ALA A 427 9.96 11.79 7.00
N LEU A 428 10.77 12.83 6.77
CA LEU A 428 10.98 13.91 7.73
C LEU A 428 9.71 14.75 7.99
N GLU A 429 8.78 14.84 7.03
CA GLU A 429 7.48 15.49 7.25
C GLU A 429 6.61 14.68 8.21
N LEU A 430 6.66 13.34 8.14
CA LEU A 430 5.97 12.45 9.08
C LEU A 430 6.59 12.52 10.49
N TRP A 431 7.92 12.61 10.59
CA TRP A 431 8.59 12.84 11.87
C TRP A 431 8.22 14.18 12.50
N TRP A 432 8.24 15.26 11.70
CA TRP A 432 7.80 16.58 12.16
C TRP A 432 6.37 16.53 12.69
N LEU A 433 5.48 15.84 11.97
CA LEU A 433 4.08 15.69 12.37
C LEU A 433 3.97 14.99 13.74
N ALA A 434 4.77 13.95 13.99
CA ALA A 434 4.77 13.23 15.27
C ALA A 434 5.17 14.16 16.43
N GLN A 435 6.24 14.94 16.23
CA GLN A 435 6.72 15.93 17.19
C GLN A 435 5.66 17.02 17.45
N LYS A 436 5.04 17.57 16.41
CA LYS A 436 4.00 18.58 16.56
C LYS A 436 2.76 18.08 17.27
N ILE A 437 2.33 16.85 17.02
CA ILE A 437 1.20 16.25 17.76
C ILE A 437 1.54 16.15 19.26
N LEU A 438 2.76 15.75 19.62
CA LEU A 438 3.23 15.68 21.01
C LEU A 438 3.32 17.06 21.70
N GLU A 439 3.81 18.07 20.97
CA GLU A 439 3.88 19.46 21.44
C GLU A 439 2.48 20.03 21.70
N VAL A 440 1.57 19.93 20.73
CA VAL A 440 0.20 20.47 20.85
C VAL A 440 -0.56 19.73 21.95
N ALA A 441 -0.39 18.41 22.07
CA ALA A 441 -1.00 17.65 23.16
C ALA A 441 -0.50 18.08 24.55
N GLN A 442 0.71 18.65 24.68
CA GLN A 442 1.19 19.24 25.93
C GLN A 442 0.41 20.49 26.33
N SER A 443 0.22 21.37 25.35
CA SER A 443 -0.32 22.70 25.57
C SER A 443 -1.79 22.67 26.00
N GLY A 444 -2.43 21.49 25.97
CA GLY A 444 -3.87 21.33 26.21
C GLY A 444 -4.71 22.04 25.16
N CYS A 445 -4.12 22.44 24.03
CA CYS A 445 -4.78 23.22 23.01
C CYS A 445 -5.74 22.31 22.21
N VAL A 446 -6.99 22.24 22.66
CA VAL A 446 -8.10 21.56 21.95
C VAL A 446 -8.65 22.44 20.80
N ARG A 447 -7.96 23.52 20.42
CA ARG A 447 -8.46 24.41 19.35
C ARG A 447 -8.48 23.73 17.99
N SER A 448 -7.59 22.78 17.74
CA SER A 448 -7.58 22.04 16.48
C SER A 448 -8.53 20.85 16.52
N LEU A 449 -9.44 20.76 15.55
CA LEU A 449 -10.39 19.66 15.38
C LEU A 449 -9.69 18.31 15.22
N TYR A 450 -8.49 18.29 14.65
CA TYR A 450 -7.67 17.07 14.53
C TYR A 450 -7.26 16.50 15.90
N MET A 451 -7.08 17.35 16.92
CA MET A 451 -6.74 16.93 18.28
C MET A 451 -7.96 16.41 19.07
N THR A 452 -9.11 16.25 18.45
CA THR A 452 -10.23 15.50 19.04
C THR A 452 -10.01 13.99 18.91
N SER A 453 -10.74 13.20 19.68
CA SER A 453 -10.69 11.73 19.62
C SER A 453 -11.73 11.14 18.67
N THR A 454 -12.56 11.97 18.03
CA THR A 454 -13.63 11.49 17.16
C THR A 454 -13.04 11.05 15.81
N PRO A 455 -13.35 9.84 15.33
CA PRO A 455 -12.93 9.39 14.00
C PRO A 455 -13.44 10.35 12.92
N THR A 456 -12.66 10.56 11.85
CA THR A 456 -13.03 11.42 10.71
C THR A 456 -12.93 10.66 9.40
N ASP A 457 -13.81 10.94 8.43
CA ASP A 457 -13.77 10.34 7.09
C ASP A 457 -13.18 11.31 6.05
N SER A 458 -12.60 12.42 6.52
CA SER A 458 -12.00 13.47 5.70
C SER A 458 -10.59 13.80 6.17
N LEU A 459 -9.69 14.04 5.23
CA LEU A 459 -8.34 14.54 5.53
C LEU A 459 -8.32 16.05 5.85
N LYS A 460 -9.45 16.75 5.71
CA LYS A 460 -9.56 18.19 5.90
C LYS A 460 -9.06 18.65 7.27
N GLU A 461 -9.40 17.92 8.33
CA GLU A 461 -8.99 18.29 9.70
C GLU A 461 -7.47 18.19 9.87
N LEU A 462 -6.84 17.15 9.30
CA LEU A 462 -5.38 17.00 9.31
C LEU A 462 -4.72 18.07 8.43
N HIS A 463 -5.31 18.39 7.28
CA HIS A 463 -4.83 19.47 6.39
C HIS A 463 -4.85 20.84 7.09
N GLU A 464 -5.94 21.16 7.78
CA GLU A 464 -6.07 22.37 8.61
C GLU A 464 -5.02 22.38 9.73
N PHE A 465 -4.85 21.27 10.45
CA PHE A 465 -3.84 21.14 11.50
C PHE A 465 -2.42 21.43 10.98
N ILE A 466 -2.04 20.84 9.84
CA ILE A 466 -0.71 21.04 9.24
C ILE A 466 -0.51 22.50 8.85
N ARG A 467 -1.51 23.12 8.22
CA ARG A 467 -1.45 24.52 7.77
C ARG A 467 -1.36 25.52 8.92
N GLU A 468 -2.11 25.29 10.00
CA GLU A 468 -2.10 26.14 11.20
C GLU A 468 -0.75 26.13 11.92
N HIS A 469 -0.07 24.98 11.97
CA HIS A 469 1.18 24.81 12.73
C HIS A 469 2.44 24.95 11.87
N GLN A 470 2.29 25.14 10.55
CA GLN A 470 3.41 25.44 9.64
C GLN A 470 3.79 26.91 9.63
N THR A 471 2.84 27.81 9.88
CA THR A 471 3.14 29.24 9.94
C THR A 471 3.80 29.54 11.28
N PRO A 472 5.00 30.13 11.32
CA PRO A 472 5.60 30.51 12.59
C PRO A 472 4.72 31.58 13.23
N SER A 473 4.21 31.29 14.43
CA SER A 473 3.57 32.26 15.31
C SER A 473 4.57 33.28 15.84
#